data_AF-A0A948W7M0-F1
#
_entry.id   AF-A0A948W7M0-F1
#
_cell.length_a   1.000
_cell.length_b   1.000
_cell.length_c   1.000
_cell.angle_alpha   90.00
_cell.angle_beta   90.00
_cell.angle_gamma   90.00
#
_symmetry.space_group_name_H-M   'P 1'
#
loop_
_entity.id
_entity.type
_entity.pdbx_description
1 polymer ?
#
loop_
_entity_poly.entity_id
_entity_poly.type
_entity_poly.pdbx_seq_one_letter_code
_entity_poly.pdbx_strand_id
1 'polypeptide(L)'
;MKPIPNQNPRARICGRPAPFPLPAVLIAAFITVLATAAPLAQSPFSVPMVVDTLSNGLTTILVPYDTPGVVAYWTVVRAGSRNEIEPGRTGYAHLLEHLMFRGTEKYPAEKYNEAISLMGADANAFTDEDWTVYICTIPAAELPWMIEIQADRFQDLAYDEAGYVKETGAVLGEFNIGKSDPGTRLEEKLLETAFIQHTYGHTVMGYENDVRDMPEGIEYSRHFHDLYYCPNNCAVVITGDFSVEAAKKLIQKQYGDWERCDAPPAPDPEPVQEEPRRSDVKWPGSTNPRLAVAFKIPEFHLDDTDAPALEIIQAIAFGPTSPFYQRWIEERLRAQKIEAEAARLVDPHLFIITMTLIDPADLEEARDDILNTLKDLAANPPSIEELAAVKRRLRYETAMRLETAGSVAYTLAQFYNLTGDPGSIYKYFTLLEQVMPEDIQRVAARYLIENQSTTVTLVSEEG
;
A
#
# COMPACT_ATOMS: atom_id res chain seq x y z
N MET A 1 76.17 -44.11 -28.38
CA MET A 1 76.85 -44.42 -29.65
C MET A 1 75.82 -44.25 -30.76
N LYS A 2 76.17 -43.48 -31.81
CA LYS A 2 75.40 -43.00 -32.98
C LYS A 2 74.82 -41.56 -32.92
N PRO A 3 74.92 -40.81 -34.05
CA PRO A 3 75.59 -39.50 -34.09
C PRO A 3 74.75 -38.35 -34.75
N ILE A 4 75.14 -37.09 -34.44
CA ILE A 4 75.53 -35.91 -35.27
C ILE A 4 74.91 -35.73 -36.69
N PRO A 5 74.87 -34.56 -37.39
CA PRO A 5 75.05 -33.11 -37.09
C PRO A 5 73.86 -32.26 -37.67
N ASN A 6 73.79 -30.93 -37.80
CA ASN A 6 74.61 -29.86 -38.40
C ASN A 6 73.62 -28.64 -38.42
N GLN A 7 73.94 -27.35 -38.50
CA GLN A 7 75.11 -26.61 -38.88
C GLN A 7 74.84 -25.14 -38.47
N ASN A 8 75.87 -24.50 -37.93
CA ASN A 8 76.09 -23.05 -37.83
C ASN A 8 76.07 -22.42 -39.27
N PRO A 9 76.11 -21.09 -39.57
CA PRO A 9 76.68 -20.03 -38.72
C PRO A 9 76.29 -18.54 -38.98
N ARG A 10 76.99 -17.64 -38.27
CA ARG A 10 77.43 -16.27 -38.67
C ARG A 10 76.37 -15.15 -38.66
N ALA A 11 76.66 -13.92 -38.22
CA ALA A 11 77.85 -13.31 -37.64
C ALA A 11 77.52 -11.86 -37.23
N ARG A 12 78.22 -11.36 -36.19
CA ARG A 12 78.92 -10.05 -36.12
C ARG A 12 78.03 -8.78 -36.17
N ILE A 13 78.21 -7.74 -35.36
CA ILE A 13 79.43 -7.08 -34.87
C ILE A 13 79.03 -6.00 -33.84
N CYS A 14 79.94 -5.73 -32.89
CA CYS A 14 80.22 -4.49 -32.12
C CYS A 14 79.09 -3.50 -31.74
N GLY A 15 79.04 -2.94 -30.53
CA GLY A 15 79.97 -3.08 -29.42
C GLY A 15 79.74 -2.09 -28.28
N ARG A 16 80.37 -2.47 -27.15
CA ARG A 16 81.02 -1.65 -26.11
C ARG A 16 80.17 -0.86 -25.08
N PRO A 17 80.75 -0.63 -23.88
CA PRO A 17 80.10 -0.94 -22.60
C PRO A 17 79.98 0.26 -21.63
N ALA A 18 79.15 0.06 -20.58
CA ALA A 18 79.21 0.58 -19.20
C ALA A 18 79.25 2.12 -18.98
N PRO A 19 78.49 2.67 -18.01
CA PRO A 19 78.67 2.35 -16.59
C PRO A 19 77.37 2.09 -15.79
N PHE A 20 77.46 1.21 -14.78
CA PHE A 20 76.56 1.14 -13.60
C PHE A 20 76.82 2.35 -12.68
N PRO A 21 76.02 2.64 -11.62
CA PRO A 21 74.78 2.01 -11.13
C PRO A 21 73.66 3.04 -10.82
N LEU A 22 72.44 2.59 -10.46
CA LEU A 22 71.60 3.16 -9.40
C LEU A 22 70.30 2.34 -9.26
N PRO A 23 69.73 2.21 -8.05
CA PRO A 23 68.66 1.25 -7.75
C PRO A 23 67.30 1.77 -8.25
N ALA A 24 66.55 0.91 -8.93
CA ALA A 24 65.18 1.19 -9.31
C ALA A 24 64.30 1.22 -8.06
N VAL A 25 63.88 2.42 -7.66
CA VAL A 25 62.81 2.65 -6.69
C VAL A 25 61.50 2.22 -7.36
N LEU A 26 60.92 1.12 -6.88
CA LEU A 26 59.55 0.71 -7.20
C LEU A 26 58.57 1.74 -6.59
N ILE A 27 58.09 2.66 -7.42
CA ILE A 27 56.93 3.50 -7.07
C ILE A 27 55.69 2.66 -7.35
N ALA A 28 55.12 2.07 -6.29
CA ALA A 28 53.79 1.50 -6.33
C ALA A 28 52.79 2.65 -6.49
N ALA A 29 52.16 2.75 -7.66
CA ALA A 29 51.04 3.65 -7.87
C ALA A 29 49.83 3.12 -7.09
N PHE A 30 49.60 3.67 -5.91
CA PHE A 30 48.32 3.54 -5.21
C PHE A 30 47.27 4.32 -6.02
N ILE A 31 46.49 3.60 -6.83
CA ILE A 31 45.23 4.13 -7.36
C ILE A 31 44.25 4.08 -6.19
N THR A 32 44.17 5.16 -5.42
CA THR A 32 43.03 5.41 -4.54
C THR A 32 41.83 5.69 -5.42
N VAL A 33 41.00 4.67 -5.65
CA VAL A 33 39.62 4.87 -6.09
C VAL A 33 38.91 5.55 -4.92
N LEU A 34 38.87 6.89 -4.95
CA LEU A 34 37.92 7.66 -4.18
C LEU A 34 36.55 7.30 -4.75
N ALA A 35 35.88 6.33 -4.13
CA ALA A 35 34.44 6.19 -4.26
C ALA A 35 33.85 7.49 -3.75
N THR A 36 33.55 8.41 -4.66
CA THR A 36 32.68 9.54 -4.37
C THR A 36 31.35 8.91 -3.98
N ALA A 37 31.07 8.83 -2.69
CA ALA A 37 29.72 8.54 -2.23
C ALA A 37 28.82 9.55 -2.93
N ALA A 38 28.02 9.09 -3.89
CA ALA A 38 26.95 9.92 -4.43
C ALA A 38 26.16 10.43 -3.21
N PRO A 39 25.86 11.73 -3.12
CA PRO A 39 25.05 12.22 -2.02
C PRO A 39 23.79 11.37 -1.98
N LEU A 40 23.52 10.72 -0.83
CA LEU A 40 22.26 10.03 -0.61
C LEU A 40 21.16 11.01 -1.01
N ALA A 41 20.39 10.66 -2.04
CA ALA A 41 19.32 11.52 -2.50
C ALA A 41 18.39 11.74 -1.31
N GLN A 42 18.13 12.99 -0.92
CA GLN A 42 17.26 13.31 0.22
C GLN A 42 15.92 12.59 0.04
N SER A 43 15.33 12.03 1.09
CA SER A 43 14.01 11.37 1.01
C SER A 43 13.00 12.29 0.29
N PRO A 44 12.19 11.77 -0.66
CA PRO A 44 11.11 12.57 -1.27
C PRO A 44 10.09 13.05 -0.23
N PHE A 45 9.99 12.34 0.90
CA PHE A 45 9.27 12.79 2.07
C PHE A 45 10.23 13.48 3.05
N SER A 46 10.15 14.81 3.15
CA SER A 46 11.08 15.65 3.95
C SER A 46 10.37 16.62 4.91
N VAL A 47 9.11 16.33 5.25
CA VAL A 47 8.31 17.20 6.11
C VAL A 47 8.68 17.00 7.59
N PRO A 48 8.92 18.07 8.37
CA PRO A 48 9.17 17.94 9.80
C PRO A 48 7.89 17.51 10.54
N MET A 49 8.00 16.46 11.35
CA MET A 49 6.90 15.96 12.19
C MET A 49 7.27 15.99 13.67
N VAL A 50 6.31 16.32 14.51
CA VAL A 50 6.38 16.21 15.97
C VAL A 50 5.46 15.06 16.37
N VAL A 51 6.06 13.98 16.88
CA VAL A 51 5.33 12.82 17.37
C VAL A 51 5.23 12.91 18.89
N ASP A 52 4.04 12.61 19.42
CA ASP A 52 3.81 12.45 20.86
C ASP A 52 2.90 11.24 21.12
N THR A 53 3.10 10.57 22.24
CA THR A 53 2.24 9.46 22.67
C THR A 53 1.74 9.77 24.08
N LEU A 54 0.42 9.92 24.22
CA LEU A 54 -0.22 10.21 25.50
C LEU A 54 -0.07 9.01 26.45
N SER A 55 -0.31 9.21 27.75
CA SER A 55 -0.20 8.13 28.75
C SER A 55 -1.20 6.98 28.52
N ASN A 56 -2.32 7.26 27.85
CA ASN A 56 -3.28 6.25 27.42
C ASN A 56 -2.89 5.55 26.10
N GLY A 57 -1.76 5.89 25.49
CA GLY A 57 -1.27 5.23 24.28
C GLY A 57 -1.72 5.87 22.96
N LEU A 58 -2.56 6.91 22.99
CA LEU A 58 -2.90 7.65 21.78
C LEU A 58 -1.66 8.28 21.17
N THR A 59 -1.35 7.90 19.93
CA THR A 59 -0.26 8.52 19.18
C THR A 59 -0.78 9.72 18.41
N THR A 60 -0.03 10.83 18.46
CA THR A 60 -0.29 12.05 17.71
C THR A 60 0.87 12.34 16.79
N ILE A 61 0.58 12.65 15.53
CA ILE A 61 1.58 12.99 14.51
C ILE A 61 1.23 14.40 14.02
N LEU A 62 1.98 15.39 14.49
CA LEU A 62 1.72 16.80 14.25
C LEU A 62 2.72 17.34 13.24
N VAL A 63 2.21 17.86 12.11
CA VAL A 63 3.02 18.22 10.95
C VAL A 63 2.72 19.65 10.53
N PRO A 64 3.42 20.65 11.08
CA PRO A 64 3.33 22.02 10.58
C PRO A 64 3.69 22.04 9.09
N TYR A 65 2.77 22.52 8.26
CA TYR A 65 2.90 22.50 6.82
C TYR A 65 2.43 23.83 6.22
N ASP A 66 3.08 24.28 5.15
CA ASP A 66 2.84 25.59 4.54
C ASP A 66 1.55 25.57 3.69
N THR A 67 0.42 25.54 4.37
CA THR A 67 -0.94 25.64 3.80
C THR A 67 -1.71 26.74 4.55
N PRO A 68 -1.45 28.03 4.25
CA PRO A 68 -1.96 29.15 5.04
C PRO A 68 -3.48 29.07 5.27
N GLY A 69 -3.88 29.09 6.54
CA GLY A 69 -5.28 29.06 6.95
C GLY A 69 -6.00 27.72 6.83
N VAL A 70 -5.32 26.63 6.46
CA VAL A 70 -5.93 25.29 6.28
C VAL A 70 -5.22 24.24 7.12
N VAL A 71 -6.00 23.35 7.72
CA VAL A 71 -5.53 22.18 8.47
C VAL A 71 -6.29 20.94 8.01
N ALA A 72 -5.57 19.83 7.83
CA ALA A 72 -6.12 18.51 7.69
C ALA A 72 -6.03 17.77 9.04
N TYR A 73 -7.15 17.27 9.52
CA TYR A 73 -7.30 16.48 10.73
C TYR A 73 -7.71 15.06 10.36
N TRP A 74 -6.91 14.08 10.75
CA TRP A 74 -7.10 12.67 10.41
C TRP A 74 -7.11 11.86 11.70
N THR A 75 -8.12 11.01 11.84
CA THR A 75 -8.10 9.96 12.86
C THR A 75 -7.99 8.62 12.17
N VAL A 76 -6.94 7.87 12.53
CA VAL A 76 -6.60 6.57 11.97
C VAL A 76 -6.96 5.51 13.00
N VAL A 77 -7.86 4.60 12.63
CA VAL A 77 -8.16 3.39 13.39
C VAL A 77 -7.42 2.26 12.71
N ARG A 78 -6.55 1.55 13.44
CA ARG A 78 -5.77 0.43 12.88
C ARG A 78 -6.61 -0.86 12.91
N ALA A 79 -7.79 -0.77 12.32
CA ALA A 79 -8.70 -1.88 12.11
C ALA A 79 -9.52 -1.65 10.84
N GLY A 80 -9.70 -2.69 10.05
CA GLY A 80 -10.50 -2.70 8.83
C GLY A 80 -11.20 -4.04 8.64
N SER A 81 -11.53 -4.41 7.41
CA SER A 81 -12.22 -5.68 7.14
C SER A 81 -11.39 -6.92 7.49
N ARG A 82 -10.06 -6.82 7.52
CA ARG A 82 -9.14 -7.87 8.03
C ARG A 82 -9.50 -8.33 9.44
N ASN A 83 -10.03 -7.42 10.25
CA ASN A 83 -10.26 -7.64 11.66
C ASN A 83 -11.60 -8.32 11.98
N GLU A 84 -12.38 -8.66 10.95
CA GLU A 84 -13.68 -9.31 11.05
C GLU A 84 -13.52 -10.84 11.09
N ILE A 85 -12.98 -11.35 12.20
CA ILE A 85 -12.57 -12.75 12.32
C ILE A 85 -13.73 -13.70 12.65
N GLU A 86 -14.85 -13.17 13.13
CA GLU A 86 -16.02 -13.94 13.50
C GLU A 86 -16.84 -14.40 12.28
N PRO A 87 -17.18 -15.69 12.17
CA PRO A 87 -18.01 -16.18 11.07
C PRO A 87 -19.38 -15.47 10.99
N GLY A 88 -19.75 -15.03 9.79
CA GLY A 88 -21.03 -14.35 9.54
C GLY A 88 -21.04 -12.88 9.94
N ARG A 89 -19.87 -12.27 10.15
CA ARG A 89 -19.72 -10.90 10.66
C ARG A 89 -18.85 -10.00 9.79
N THR A 90 -18.85 -10.24 8.48
CA THR A 90 -18.13 -9.38 7.53
C THR A 90 -18.89 -8.09 7.21
N GLY A 91 -18.16 -7.02 6.85
CA GLY A 91 -18.69 -5.68 6.51
C GLY A 91 -18.98 -4.75 7.69
N TYR A 92 -18.61 -5.13 8.92
CA TYR A 92 -18.84 -4.35 10.14
C TYR A 92 -17.86 -3.19 10.35
N ALA A 93 -16.63 -3.28 9.86
CA ALA A 93 -15.69 -2.17 9.86
C ALA A 93 -16.26 -1.00 9.05
N HIS A 94 -16.77 -1.30 7.84
CA HIS A 94 -17.44 -0.32 6.99
C HIS A 94 -18.76 0.16 7.59
N LEU A 95 -19.57 -0.73 8.19
CA LEU A 95 -20.77 -0.30 8.91
C LEU A 95 -20.44 0.68 10.06
N LEU A 96 -19.37 0.45 10.81
CA LEU A 96 -18.97 1.34 11.89
C LEU A 96 -18.50 2.70 11.40
N GLU A 97 -17.90 2.76 10.21
CA GLU A 97 -17.65 4.02 9.52
C GLU A 97 -18.94 4.86 9.42
N HIS A 98 -20.03 4.25 8.93
CA HIS A 98 -21.34 4.91 8.84
C HIS A 98 -21.90 5.27 10.21
N LEU A 99 -21.85 4.33 11.16
CA LEU A 99 -22.41 4.54 12.50
C LEU A 99 -21.71 5.67 13.24
N MET A 100 -20.42 5.91 13.00
CA MET A 100 -19.68 7.04 13.57
C MET A 100 -20.27 8.40 13.18
N PHE A 101 -21.09 8.49 12.13
CA PHE A 101 -21.83 9.71 11.78
C PHE A 101 -23.23 9.81 12.42
N ARG A 102 -23.65 8.82 13.22
CA ARG A 102 -24.82 8.93 14.09
C ARG A 102 -24.59 9.85 15.30
N GLY A 103 -23.33 10.09 15.62
CA GLY A 103 -22.92 11.03 16.65
C GLY A 103 -23.01 10.45 18.05
N THR A 104 -23.15 11.33 19.03
CA THR A 104 -23.09 11.02 20.46
C THR A 104 -24.26 11.70 21.19
N GLU A 105 -24.36 11.53 22.51
CA GLU A 105 -25.32 12.31 23.30
C GLU A 105 -25.03 13.82 23.26
N LYS A 106 -23.75 14.21 23.24
CA LYS A 106 -23.31 15.61 23.23
C LYS A 106 -23.48 16.23 21.84
N TYR A 107 -23.08 15.51 20.80
CA TYR A 107 -23.21 15.87 19.39
C TYR A 107 -24.03 14.81 18.64
N PRO A 108 -25.37 14.80 18.77
CA PRO A 108 -26.22 13.96 17.93
C PRO A 108 -25.99 14.29 16.45
N ALA A 109 -26.27 13.33 15.55
CA ALA A 109 -26.03 13.45 14.11
C ALA A 109 -26.36 14.83 13.51
N GLU A 110 -27.51 15.39 13.85
CA GLU A 110 -27.97 16.70 13.35
C GLU A 110 -27.06 17.85 13.81
N LYS A 111 -26.66 17.86 15.08
CA LYS A 111 -25.73 18.85 15.63
C LYS A 111 -24.31 18.66 15.11
N TYR A 112 -23.88 17.42 14.92
CA TYR A 112 -22.59 17.12 14.29
C TYR A 112 -22.56 17.72 12.87
N ASN A 113 -23.57 17.41 12.05
CA ASN A 113 -23.65 17.91 10.68
C ASN A 113 -23.77 19.44 10.61
N GLU A 114 -24.51 20.06 11.53
CA GLU A 114 -24.57 21.51 11.68
C GLU A 114 -23.19 22.11 12.01
N ALA A 115 -22.47 21.51 12.97
CA ALA A 115 -21.13 21.96 13.35
C ALA A 115 -20.14 21.87 12.19
N ILE A 116 -20.08 20.73 11.48
CA ILE A 116 -19.25 20.53 10.28
C ILE A 116 -19.58 21.59 9.22
N SER A 117 -20.87 21.86 8.99
CA SER A 117 -21.31 22.89 8.03
C SER A 117 -20.93 24.30 8.45
N LEU A 118 -21.05 24.65 9.73
CA LEU A 118 -20.71 25.96 10.28
C LEU A 118 -19.21 26.24 10.22
N MET A 119 -18.37 25.22 10.43
CA MET A 119 -16.92 25.33 10.25
C MET A 119 -16.53 25.54 8.78
N GLY A 120 -17.40 25.20 7.83
CA GLY A 120 -17.03 25.04 6.42
C GLY A 120 -16.04 23.89 6.22
N ALA A 121 -16.19 22.83 7.01
CA ALA A 121 -15.33 21.65 6.96
C ALA A 121 -15.69 20.76 5.77
N ASP A 122 -14.66 20.27 5.07
CA ASP A 122 -14.79 19.15 4.15
C ASP A 122 -14.45 17.87 4.91
N ALA A 123 -15.47 17.07 5.22
CA ALA A 123 -15.37 15.89 6.06
C ALA A 123 -15.75 14.63 5.29
N ASN A 124 -14.96 13.58 5.47
CA ASN A 124 -15.21 12.28 4.86
C ASN A 124 -14.68 11.16 5.77
N ALA A 125 -14.96 9.92 5.41
CA ALA A 125 -14.30 8.75 5.95
C ALA A 125 -14.12 7.71 4.84
N PHE A 126 -13.31 6.70 5.12
CA PHE A 126 -13.25 5.48 4.32
C PHE A 126 -12.75 4.32 5.19
N THR A 127 -13.05 3.12 4.74
CA THR A 127 -12.58 1.86 5.31
C THR A 127 -11.87 1.05 4.26
N ASP A 128 -10.74 0.47 4.64
CA ASP A 128 -9.93 -0.45 3.85
C ASP A 128 -9.75 -1.77 4.61
N GLU A 129 -8.91 -2.68 4.12
CA GLU A 129 -8.72 -3.98 4.78
C GLU A 129 -8.07 -3.84 6.15
N ASP A 130 -7.09 -2.96 6.31
CA ASP A 130 -6.30 -2.85 7.56
C ASP A 130 -6.65 -1.66 8.45
N TRP A 131 -7.49 -0.74 7.97
CA TRP A 131 -7.72 0.54 8.63
C TRP A 131 -9.03 1.21 8.23
N THR A 132 -9.55 2.00 9.17
CA THR A 132 -10.65 2.94 8.94
C THR A 132 -10.14 4.34 9.26
N VAL A 133 -10.44 5.31 8.41
CA VAL A 133 -9.91 6.66 8.50
C VAL A 133 -11.02 7.68 8.44
N TYR A 134 -10.97 8.66 9.34
CA TYR A 134 -11.89 9.78 9.37
C TYR A 134 -11.13 11.08 9.14
N ILE A 135 -11.59 11.85 8.16
CA ILE A 135 -10.85 12.96 7.57
C ILE A 135 -11.67 14.22 7.67
N CYS A 136 -11.04 15.31 8.09
CA CYS A 136 -11.61 16.64 8.04
C CYS A 136 -10.56 17.65 7.54
N THR A 137 -10.86 18.36 6.45
CA THR A 137 -10.10 19.54 6.03
C THR A 137 -10.87 20.79 6.45
N ILE A 138 -10.23 21.64 7.25
CA ILE A 138 -10.88 22.76 7.95
C ILE A 138 -10.08 24.05 7.85
N PRO A 139 -10.74 25.22 8.02
CA PRO A 139 -10.02 26.44 8.36
C PRO A 139 -9.23 26.25 9.67
N ALA A 140 -7.98 26.71 9.69
CA ALA A 140 -7.07 26.56 10.84
C ALA A 140 -7.66 27.07 12.17
N ALA A 141 -8.49 28.11 12.10
CA ALA A 141 -9.17 28.70 13.26
C ALA A 141 -10.15 27.73 13.95
N GLU A 142 -10.68 26.75 13.22
CA GLU A 142 -11.66 25.78 13.71
C GLU A 142 -11.03 24.52 14.32
N LEU A 143 -9.69 24.38 14.25
CA LEU A 143 -8.98 23.22 14.80
C LEU A 143 -9.35 22.92 16.26
N PRO A 144 -9.52 23.91 17.16
CA PRO A 144 -9.93 23.61 18.52
C PRO A 144 -11.30 22.92 18.62
N TRP A 145 -12.26 23.35 17.80
CA TRP A 145 -13.61 22.79 17.81
C TRP A 145 -13.63 21.41 17.13
N MET A 146 -12.83 21.21 16.08
CA MET A 146 -12.66 19.90 15.45
C MET A 146 -12.06 18.86 16.43
N ILE A 147 -11.01 19.22 17.19
CA ILE A 147 -10.42 18.30 18.18
C ILE A 147 -11.45 17.89 19.23
N GLU A 148 -12.30 18.82 19.69
CA GLU A 148 -13.35 18.53 20.66
C GLU A 148 -14.41 17.57 20.12
N ILE A 149 -14.93 17.83 18.91
CA ILE A 149 -15.99 17.00 18.31
C ILE A 149 -15.46 15.59 17.98
N GLN A 150 -14.26 15.48 17.43
CA GLN A 150 -13.69 14.18 17.10
C GLN A 150 -13.38 13.39 18.36
N ALA A 151 -12.87 14.03 19.41
CA ALA A 151 -12.61 13.34 20.68
C ALA A 151 -13.88 12.74 21.28
N ASP A 152 -14.98 13.51 21.28
CA ASP A 152 -16.28 13.05 21.75
C ASP A 152 -16.82 11.89 20.89
N ARG A 153 -16.77 12.03 19.55
CA ARG A 153 -17.27 11.01 18.62
C ARG A 153 -16.60 9.65 18.76
N PHE A 154 -15.30 9.62 19.06
CA PHE A 154 -14.52 8.39 19.24
C PHE A 154 -14.60 7.79 20.64
N GLN A 155 -14.99 8.58 21.65
CA GLN A 155 -15.11 8.13 23.03
C GLN A 155 -16.53 7.70 23.38
N ASP A 156 -17.52 8.42 22.85
CA ASP A 156 -18.90 8.41 23.34
C ASP A 156 -19.92 8.11 22.23
N LEU A 157 -19.53 7.34 21.21
CA LEU A 157 -20.41 6.95 20.10
C LEU A 157 -21.72 6.35 20.62
N ALA A 158 -22.85 6.91 20.18
CA ALA A 158 -24.17 6.46 20.63
C ALA A 158 -25.16 6.38 19.46
N TYR A 159 -25.85 5.24 19.37
CA TYR A 159 -26.92 5.01 18.40
C TYR A 159 -27.97 4.04 18.96
N ASP A 160 -29.23 4.30 18.61
CA ASP A 160 -30.35 3.44 18.91
C ASP A 160 -30.58 2.40 17.79
N GLU A 161 -31.49 1.46 18.03
CA GLU A 161 -31.82 0.39 17.09
C GLU A 161 -32.37 0.93 15.76
N ALA A 162 -33.19 1.98 15.81
CA ALA A 162 -33.74 2.60 14.62
C ALA A 162 -32.66 3.24 13.75
N GLY A 163 -31.73 3.97 14.37
CA GLY A 163 -30.56 4.57 13.72
C GLY A 163 -29.62 3.51 13.15
N TYR A 164 -29.41 2.41 13.86
CA TYR A 164 -28.62 1.26 13.41
C TYR A 164 -29.23 0.62 12.16
N VAL A 165 -30.49 0.16 12.23
CA VAL A 165 -31.17 -0.51 11.12
C VAL A 165 -31.20 0.37 9.88
N LYS A 166 -31.40 1.68 10.04
CA LYS A 166 -31.35 2.61 8.91
C LYS A 166 -29.98 2.64 8.22
N GLU A 167 -28.86 2.59 8.95
CA GLU A 167 -27.52 2.53 8.32
C GLU A 167 -27.24 1.17 7.67
N THR A 168 -27.66 0.05 8.28
CA THR A 168 -27.52 -1.26 7.64
C THR A 168 -28.25 -1.32 6.28
N GLY A 169 -29.38 -0.63 6.16
CA GLY A 169 -30.09 -0.47 4.88
C GLY A 169 -29.32 0.37 3.85
N ALA A 170 -28.57 1.38 4.28
CA ALA A 170 -27.70 2.17 3.42
C ALA A 170 -26.53 1.33 2.90
N VAL A 171 -25.84 0.62 3.80
CA VAL A 171 -24.75 -0.32 3.47
C VAL A 171 -25.22 -1.40 2.50
N LEU A 172 -26.41 -1.98 2.71
CA LEU A 172 -27.00 -2.93 1.75
C LEU A 172 -27.26 -2.27 0.39
N GLY A 173 -27.67 -1.01 0.35
CA GLY A 173 -27.82 -0.23 -0.88
C GLY A 173 -26.50 -0.12 -1.65
N GLU A 174 -25.43 0.25 -0.96
CA GLU A 174 -24.07 0.37 -1.51
C GLU A 174 -23.52 -0.97 -1.98
N PHE A 175 -23.74 -2.04 -1.20
CA PHE A 175 -23.40 -3.41 -1.61
C PHE A 175 -24.06 -3.76 -2.95
N ASN A 176 -25.35 -3.44 -3.11
CA ASN A 176 -26.06 -3.72 -4.36
C ASN A 176 -25.55 -2.88 -5.55
N ILE A 177 -25.07 -1.66 -5.30
CA ILE A 177 -24.40 -0.84 -6.32
C ILE A 177 -23.08 -1.52 -6.74
N GLY A 178 -22.22 -1.90 -5.79
CA GLY A 178 -20.97 -2.61 -6.08
C GLY A 178 -21.19 -3.94 -6.81
N LYS A 179 -22.18 -4.72 -6.38
CA LYS A 179 -22.61 -5.98 -7.01
C LYS A 179 -23.02 -5.80 -8.49
N SER A 180 -23.36 -4.59 -8.92
CA SER A 180 -23.69 -4.26 -10.32
C SER A 180 -22.48 -3.88 -11.18
N ASP A 181 -21.29 -3.74 -10.58
CA ASP A 181 -20.03 -3.55 -11.31
C ASP A 181 -19.33 -4.90 -11.56
N PRO A 182 -18.98 -5.23 -12.82
CA PRO A 182 -18.22 -6.45 -13.12
C PRO A 182 -16.80 -6.46 -12.51
N GLY A 183 -16.22 -5.29 -12.21
CA GLY A 183 -14.91 -5.20 -11.58
C GLY A 183 -14.94 -5.71 -10.15
N THR A 184 -15.89 -5.21 -9.36
CA THR A 184 -16.14 -5.70 -8.00
C THR A 184 -16.39 -7.21 -7.97
N ARG A 185 -17.18 -7.77 -8.91
CA ARG A 185 -17.38 -9.22 -8.97
C ARG A 185 -16.13 -10.02 -9.32
N LEU A 186 -15.27 -9.48 -10.19
CA LEU A 186 -14.00 -10.11 -10.52
C LEU A 186 -13.09 -10.15 -9.28
N GLU A 187 -13.02 -9.05 -8.55
CA GLU A 187 -12.25 -8.90 -7.32
C GLU A 187 -12.75 -9.82 -6.20
N GLU A 188 -14.04 -9.80 -5.88
CA GLU A 188 -14.65 -10.71 -4.90
C GLU A 188 -14.28 -12.16 -5.21
N LYS A 189 -14.40 -12.57 -6.48
CA LYS A 189 -14.06 -13.94 -6.87
C LYS A 189 -12.57 -14.23 -6.79
N LEU A 190 -11.72 -13.24 -7.10
CA LEU A 190 -10.28 -13.35 -6.97
C LEU A 190 -9.87 -13.59 -5.52
N LEU A 191 -10.37 -12.78 -4.58
CA LEU A 191 -10.08 -12.90 -3.15
C LEU A 191 -10.59 -14.24 -2.59
N GLU A 192 -11.84 -14.61 -2.88
CA GLU A 192 -12.43 -15.90 -2.48
C GLU A 192 -11.63 -17.10 -3.00
N THR A 193 -11.06 -17.00 -4.20
CA THR A 193 -10.27 -18.09 -4.80
C THR A 193 -8.85 -18.10 -4.23
N ALA A 194 -8.27 -16.93 -3.95
CA ALA A 194 -6.90 -16.78 -3.50
C ALA A 194 -6.72 -17.09 -2.00
N PHE A 195 -7.71 -16.82 -1.15
CA PHE A 195 -7.65 -17.06 0.29
C PHE A 195 -8.66 -18.11 0.70
N ILE A 196 -8.21 -19.17 1.39
CA ILE A 196 -9.09 -20.24 1.88
C ILE A 196 -9.34 -20.18 3.39
N GLN A 197 -8.59 -19.35 4.11
CA GLN A 197 -8.72 -19.21 5.57
C GLN A 197 -8.63 -17.76 6.04
N HIS A 198 -7.70 -16.97 5.50
CA HIS A 198 -7.46 -15.61 5.99
C HIS A 198 -8.62 -14.65 5.64
N THR A 199 -8.86 -13.65 6.48
CA THR A 199 -9.97 -12.68 6.34
C THR A 199 -9.88 -11.80 5.10
N TYR A 200 -8.68 -11.58 4.55
CA TYR A 200 -8.49 -10.99 3.21
C TYR A 200 -9.19 -11.74 2.05
N GLY A 201 -9.85 -12.87 2.32
CA GLY A 201 -10.71 -13.56 1.35
C GLY A 201 -12.04 -12.85 1.00
N HIS A 202 -12.40 -11.76 1.68
CA HIS A 202 -13.55 -10.92 1.31
C HIS A 202 -13.16 -9.46 1.10
N THR A 203 -13.99 -8.74 0.34
CA THR A 203 -13.88 -7.30 0.20
C THR A 203 -14.31 -6.58 1.49
N VAL A 204 -14.02 -5.28 1.58
CA VAL A 204 -14.45 -4.43 2.70
C VAL A 204 -15.97 -4.44 2.92
N MET A 205 -16.73 -4.63 1.83
CA MET A 205 -18.19 -4.69 1.91
C MET A 205 -18.71 -5.98 2.59
N GLY A 206 -17.87 -7.01 2.70
CA GLY A 206 -18.23 -8.31 3.25
C GLY A 206 -19.00 -9.22 2.30
N TYR A 207 -19.43 -10.37 2.80
CA TYR A 207 -20.22 -11.35 2.06
C TYR A 207 -21.69 -10.93 2.01
N GLU A 208 -22.36 -11.24 0.89
CA GLU A 208 -23.75 -10.84 0.67
C GLU A 208 -24.71 -11.30 1.78
N ASN A 209 -24.52 -12.52 2.30
CA ASN A 209 -25.38 -13.04 3.38
C ASN A 209 -25.18 -12.25 4.67
N ASP A 210 -23.93 -11.98 5.04
CA ASP A 210 -23.58 -11.23 6.24
C ASP A 210 -24.14 -9.79 6.18
N VAL A 211 -24.04 -9.12 5.03
CA VAL A 211 -24.62 -7.79 4.81
C VAL A 211 -26.14 -7.80 4.92
N ARG A 212 -26.80 -8.87 4.47
CA ARG A 212 -28.26 -9.01 4.58
C ARG A 212 -28.71 -9.29 6.02
N ASP A 213 -27.91 -10.01 6.78
CA ASP A 213 -28.18 -10.38 8.18
C ASP A 213 -27.71 -9.30 9.17
N MET A 214 -26.94 -8.33 8.69
CA MET A 214 -26.40 -7.19 9.45
C MET A 214 -27.42 -6.45 10.34
N PRO A 215 -28.70 -6.22 9.94
CA PRO A 215 -29.70 -5.59 10.80
C PRO A 215 -29.90 -6.26 12.16
N GLU A 216 -29.54 -7.54 12.31
CA GLU A 216 -29.66 -8.31 13.55
C GLU A 216 -28.43 -8.22 14.47
N GLY A 217 -27.34 -7.55 14.06
CA GLY A 217 -26.06 -7.59 14.77
C GLY A 217 -25.61 -6.27 15.42
N ILE A 218 -26.55 -5.49 15.96
CA ILE A 218 -26.24 -4.24 16.68
C ILE A 218 -25.27 -4.45 17.86
N GLU A 219 -25.38 -5.58 18.58
CA GLU A 219 -24.47 -5.87 19.69
C GLU A 219 -23.06 -6.18 19.20
N TYR A 220 -22.92 -6.75 17.99
CA TYR A 220 -21.61 -6.98 17.40
C TYR A 220 -20.98 -5.67 16.91
N SER A 221 -21.74 -4.70 16.37
CA SER A 221 -21.16 -3.39 16.02
C SER A 221 -20.66 -2.63 17.25
N ARG A 222 -21.34 -2.74 18.40
CA ARG A 222 -20.86 -2.19 19.67
C ARG A 222 -19.59 -2.89 20.13
N HIS A 223 -19.59 -4.22 20.09
CA HIS A 223 -18.42 -5.01 20.44
C HIS A 223 -17.19 -4.66 19.58
N PHE A 224 -17.36 -4.54 18.26
CA PHE A 224 -16.29 -4.17 17.34
C PHE A 224 -15.76 -2.75 17.65
N HIS A 225 -16.65 -1.79 17.94
CA HIS A 225 -16.24 -0.47 18.40
C HIS A 225 -15.36 -0.57 19.66
N ASP A 226 -15.84 -1.24 20.71
CA ASP A 226 -15.11 -1.34 21.99
C ASP A 226 -13.74 -2.05 21.85
N LEU A 227 -13.63 -2.97 20.89
CA LEU A 227 -12.42 -3.73 20.65
C LEU A 227 -11.36 -2.94 19.87
N TYR A 228 -11.76 -2.06 18.96
CA TYR A 228 -10.84 -1.44 18.00
C TYR A 228 -10.75 0.09 18.09
N TYR A 229 -11.77 0.77 18.61
CA TYR A 229 -11.85 2.23 18.71
C TYR A 229 -11.39 2.68 20.10
N CYS A 230 -10.08 2.58 20.32
CA CYS A 230 -9.45 2.92 21.59
C CYS A 230 -8.11 3.66 21.34
N PRO A 231 -7.60 4.43 22.31
CA PRO A 231 -6.46 5.33 22.11
C PRO A 231 -5.21 4.57 21.68
N ASN A 232 -4.93 3.40 22.25
CA ASN A 232 -3.76 2.60 21.91
C ASN A 232 -3.88 1.79 20.61
N ASN A 233 -5.02 1.86 19.91
CA ASN A 233 -5.20 1.33 18.55
C ASN A 233 -5.45 2.43 17.50
N CYS A 234 -5.53 3.68 17.93
CA CYS A 234 -5.80 4.83 17.09
C CYS A 234 -4.63 5.81 17.05
N ALA A 235 -4.61 6.66 16.03
CA ALA A 235 -3.73 7.82 15.98
C ALA A 235 -4.44 9.05 15.42
N VAL A 236 -3.99 10.22 15.88
CA VAL A 236 -4.44 11.52 15.37
C VAL A 236 -3.30 12.14 14.57
N VAL A 237 -3.51 12.36 13.27
CA VAL A 237 -2.56 13.03 12.38
C VAL A 237 -3.11 14.41 12.03
N ILE A 238 -2.35 15.45 12.32
CA ILE A 238 -2.75 16.85 12.04
C ILE A 238 -1.66 17.50 11.20
N THR A 239 -2.04 17.95 10.01
CA THR A 239 -1.12 18.59 9.07
C THR A 239 -1.65 19.95 8.65
N GLY A 240 -0.81 20.98 8.60
CA GLY A 240 -1.18 22.30 8.05
C GLY A 240 -0.72 23.49 8.88
N ASP A 241 -1.48 24.59 8.81
CA ASP A 241 -1.17 25.86 9.48
C ASP A 241 -1.74 25.90 10.91
N PHE A 242 -0.96 25.44 11.89
CA PHE A 242 -1.38 25.43 13.30
C PHE A 242 -0.20 25.56 14.27
N SER A 243 -0.51 25.89 15.53
CA SER A 243 0.45 25.83 16.63
C SER A 243 0.51 24.44 17.24
N VAL A 244 1.65 23.76 17.09
CA VAL A 244 1.92 22.44 17.69
C VAL A 244 1.60 22.44 19.18
N GLU A 245 2.08 23.44 19.93
CA GLU A 245 1.94 23.41 21.39
C GLU A 245 0.51 23.68 21.87
N ALA A 246 -0.26 24.45 21.11
CA ALA A 246 -1.68 24.64 21.39
C ALA A 246 -2.45 23.34 21.11
N ALA A 247 -2.18 22.69 19.97
CA ALA A 247 -2.79 21.42 19.60
C ALA A 247 -2.48 20.31 20.61
N LYS A 248 -1.21 20.14 21.02
CA LYS A 248 -0.81 19.16 22.03
C LYS A 248 -1.58 19.30 23.34
N LYS A 249 -1.69 20.53 23.86
CA LYS A 249 -2.44 20.80 25.11
C LYS A 249 -3.92 20.45 24.96
N LEU A 250 -4.51 20.75 23.81
CA LEU A 250 -5.91 20.48 23.58
C LEU A 250 -6.18 18.99 23.37
N ILE A 251 -5.34 18.29 22.62
CA ILE A 251 -5.43 16.84 22.44
C ILE A 251 -5.31 16.14 23.80
N GLN A 252 -4.32 16.51 24.63
CA GLN A 252 -4.20 15.97 25.98
C GLN A 252 -5.44 16.24 26.83
N LYS A 253 -6.08 17.41 26.68
CA LYS A 253 -7.30 17.75 27.40
C LYS A 253 -8.51 16.91 26.93
N GLN A 254 -8.66 16.70 25.63
CA GLN A 254 -9.87 16.08 25.06
C GLN A 254 -9.79 14.55 24.96
N TYR A 255 -8.58 14.01 24.73
CA TYR A 255 -8.35 12.58 24.57
C TYR A 255 -7.64 11.93 25.77
N GLY A 256 -7.19 12.72 26.75
CA GLY A 256 -6.34 12.21 27.85
C GLY A 256 -6.99 11.18 28.75
N ASP A 257 -8.32 11.23 28.85
CA ASP A 257 -9.13 10.32 29.67
C ASP A 257 -9.75 9.18 28.85
N TRP A 258 -9.49 9.10 27.53
CA TRP A 258 -9.97 8.01 26.69
C TRP A 258 -9.39 6.68 27.18
N GLU A 259 -10.28 5.72 27.45
CA GLU A 259 -9.94 4.42 28.02
C GLU A 259 -9.26 3.49 27.00
N ARG A 260 -8.24 2.78 27.46
CA ARG A 260 -7.49 1.81 26.65
C ARG A 260 -8.29 0.54 26.43
N CYS A 261 -8.10 -0.07 25.26
CA CYS A 261 -8.55 -1.43 25.01
C CYS A 261 -7.38 -2.42 25.09
N ASP A 262 -7.71 -3.69 25.31
CA ASP A 262 -6.76 -4.79 25.17
C ASP A 262 -6.30 -4.93 23.71
N ALA A 263 -5.18 -5.62 23.49
CA ALA A 263 -4.74 -5.90 22.13
C ALA A 263 -5.77 -6.79 21.42
N PRO A 264 -6.29 -6.37 20.25
CA PRO A 264 -7.28 -7.17 19.54
C PRO A 264 -6.66 -8.48 19.02
N PRO A 265 -7.50 -9.50 18.80
CA PRO A 265 -7.05 -10.75 18.19
C PRO A 265 -6.58 -10.52 16.75
N ALA A 266 -5.61 -11.34 16.32
CA ALA A 266 -5.17 -11.40 14.93
C ALA A 266 -5.97 -12.48 14.17
N PRO A 267 -6.21 -12.31 12.86
CA PRO A 267 -6.78 -13.36 12.01
C PRO A 267 -5.85 -14.59 11.96
N ASP A 268 -6.45 -15.74 11.66
CA ASP A 268 -5.68 -16.94 11.38
C ASP A 268 -4.85 -16.78 10.09
N PRO A 269 -3.58 -17.22 10.07
CA PRO A 269 -2.73 -17.08 8.90
C PRO A 269 -3.22 -17.90 7.70
N GLU A 270 -3.03 -17.39 6.48
CA GLU A 270 -3.30 -18.13 5.25
C GLU A 270 -2.29 -19.28 5.08
N PRO A 271 -2.72 -20.52 4.79
CA PRO A 271 -1.80 -21.59 4.43
C PRO A 271 -1.10 -21.32 3.10
N VAL A 272 0.13 -21.83 2.95
CA VAL A 272 0.90 -21.70 1.70
C VAL A 272 0.12 -22.31 0.54
N GLN A 273 -0.03 -21.53 -0.54
CA GLN A 273 -0.58 -22.02 -1.80
C GLN A 273 0.51 -22.79 -2.55
N GLU A 274 0.29 -24.07 -2.82
CA GLU A 274 1.29 -24.94 -3.48
C GLU A 274 1.06 -25.09 -4.99
N GLU A 275 -0.17 -24.84 -5.47
CA GLU A 275 -0.59 -25.04 -6.86
C GLU A 275 -1.37 -23.83 -7.40
N PRO A 276 -1.30 -23.56 -8.72
CA PRO A 276 -2.06 -22.48 -9.34
C PRO A 276 -3.57 -22.70 -9.16
N ARG A 277 -4.31 -21.64 -8.87
CA ARG A 277 -5.78 -21.67 -8.78
C ARG A 277 -6.40 -20.92 -9.94
N ARG A 278 -7.57 -21.38 -10.40
CA ARG A 278 -8.33 -20.73 -11.46
C ARG A 278 -9.82 -20.68 -11.11
N SER A 279 -10.50 -19.61 -11.49
CA SER A 279 -11.96 -19.50 -11.47
C SER A 279 -12.46 -18.68 -12.65
N ASP A 280 -13.71 -18.89 -13.04
CA ASP A 280 -14.38 -18.13 -14.09
C ASP A 280 -15.67 -17.51 -13.55
N VAL A 281 -15.94 -16.27 -13.93
CA VAL A 281 -17.16 -15.53 -13.61
C VAL A 281 -17.96 -15.34 -14.88
N LYS A 282 -19.23 -15.74 -14.83
CA LYS A 282 -20.21 -15.44 -15.87
C LYS A 282 -20.99 -14.20 -15.48
N TRP A 283 -20.96 -13.19 -16.35
CA TRP A 283 -21.63 -11.92 -16.11
C TRP A 283 -22.93 -11.85 -16.93
N PRO A 284 -24.10 -11.63 -16.32
CA PRO A 284 -25.38 -11.69 -17.02
C PRO A 284 -25.63 -10.51 -17.97
N GLY A 285 -24.85 -9.43 -17.87
CA GLY A 285 -24.94 -8.27 -18.77
C GLY A 285 -23.88 -8.27 -19.87
N SER A 286 -23.94 -7.28 -20.76
CA SER A 286 -22.85 -7.03 -21.71
C SER A 286 -21.70 -6.30 -21.00
N THR A 287 -20.52 -6.90 -21.02
CA THR A 287 -19.27 -6.25 -20.59
C THR A 287 -18.09 -6.80 -21.38
N ASN A 288 -17.01 -6.02 -21.41
CA ASN A 288 -15.75 -6.48 -21.98
C ASN A 288 -15.15 -7.59 -21.11
N PRO A 289 -14.50 -8.60 -21.72
CA PRO A 289 -13.83 -9.66 -20.97
C PRO A 289 -12.78 -9.08 -20.02
N ARG A 290 -12.76 -9.57 -18.79
CA ARG A 290 -11.79 -9.15 -17.77
C ARG A 290 -10.95 -10.33 -17.31
N LEU A 291 -9.70 -10.04 -16.99
CA LEU A 291 -8.72 -10.97 -16.47
C LEU A 291 -8.14 -10.38 -15.19
N ALA A 292 -8.02 -11.19 -14.14
CA ALA A 292 -7.20 -10.91 -12.98
C ALA A 292 -6.19 -12.06 -12.79
N VAL A 293 -4.92 -11.72 -12.62
CA VAL A 293 -3.86 -12.66 -12.23
C VAL A 293 -3.19 -12.12 -10.99
N ALA A 294 -3.25 -12.88 -9.90
CA ALA A 294 -2.71 -12.50 -8.61
C ALA A 294 -1.64 -13.49 -8.12
N PHE A 295 -0.68 -13.02 -7.34
CA PHE A 295 0.40 -13.81 -6.74
C PHE A 295 0.50 -13.50 -5.26
N LYS A 296 0.72 -14.52 -4.41
CA LYS A 296 0.96 -14.31 -2.97
C LYS A 296 2.25 -13.51 -2.75
N ILE A 297 2.17 -12.43 -1.98
CA ILE A 297 3.29 -11.60 -1.55
C ILE A 297 3.33 -11.54 -0.02
N PRO A 298 4.50 -11.27 0.59
CA PRO A 298 4.61 -11.22 2.05
C PRO A 298 3.86 -10.02 2.61
N GLU A 299 3.70 -10.01 3.94
CA GLU A 299 3.30 -8.83 4.69
C GLU A 299 4.21 -7.64 4.41
N PHE A 300 3.73 -6.43 4.70
CA PHE A 300 4.59 -5.26 4.67
C PHE A 300 5.58 -5.29 5.82
N HIS A 301 6.87 -5.37 5.49
CA HIS A 301 7.97 -5.20 6.44
C HIS A 301 9.04 -4.28 5.89
N LEU A 302 9.89 -3.78 6.78
CA LEU A 302 10.97 -2.84 6.46
C LEU A 302 12.34 -3.40 6.82
N ASP A 303 12.47 -4.72 6.90
CA ASP A 303 13.72 -5.37 7.30
C ASP A 303 14.64 -5.66 6.10
N ASP A 304 14.09 -5.62 4.89
CA ASP A 304 14.81 -5.74 3.64
C ASP A 304 14.14 -4.91 2.51
N THR A 305 14.52 -5.17 1.27
CA THR A 305 14.10 -4.44 0.07
C THR A 305 12.85 -5.02 -0.61
N ASP A 306 12.18 -6.03 -0.05
CA ASP A 306 11.10 -6.76 -0.73
C ASP A 306 9.89 -5.86 -1.04
N ALA A 307 9.39 -5.11 -0.06
CA ALA A 307 8.25 -4.20 -0.26
C ALA A 307 8.50 -3.15 -1.37
N PRO A 308 9.60 -2.36 -1.36
CA PRO A 308 9.87 -1.41 -2.44
C PRO A 308 10.25 -2.10 -3.77
N ALA A 309 10.82 -3.30 -3.75
CA ALA A 309 11.08 -4.06 -4.98
C ALA A 309 9.78 -4.48 -5.67
N LEU A 310 8.74 -4.86 -4.92
CA LEU A 310 7.41 -5.16 -5.49
C LEU A 310 6.78 -3.92 -6.16
N GLU A 311 6.85 -2.74 -5.53
CA GLU A 311 6.39 -1.47 -6.14
C GLU A 311 7.15 -1.17 -7.44
N ILE A 312 8.47 -1.41 -7.46
CA ILE A 312 9.29 -1.20 -8.66
C ILE A 312 8.95 -2.23 -9.74
N ILE A 313 8.71 -3.50 -9.40
CA ILE A 313 8.28 -4.53 -10.35
C ILE A 313 6.97 -4.12 -11.02
N GLN A 314 5.97 -3.68 -10.24
CA GLN A 314 4.71 -3.13 -10.76
C GLN A 314 4.97 -2.04 -11.80
N ALA A 315 5.83 -1.08 -11.47
CA ALA A 315 6.16 0.05 -12.33
C ALA A 315 6.95 -0.32 -13.60
N ILE A 316 7.89 -1.27 -13.52
CA ILE A 316 8.72 -1.72 -14.64
C ILE A 316 7.93 -2.65 -15.57
N ALA A 317 7.22 -3.62 -15.00
CA ALA A 317 6.59 -4.70 -15.75
C ALA A 317 5.27 -4.25 -16.41
N PHE A 318 4.47 -3.45 -15.71
CA PHE A 318 3.07 -3.19 -16.08
C PHE A 318 2.70 -1.70 -16.10
N GLY A 319 3.61 -0.80 -15.70
CA GLY A 319 3.35 0.64 -15.75
C GLY A 319 3.14 1.15 -17.19
N PRO A 320 2.58 2.37 -17.38
CA PRO A 320 2.25 2.90 -18.71
C PRO A 320 3.42 2.97 -19.71
N THR A 321 4.65 3.06 -19.21
CA THR A 321 5.88 3.09 -20.02
C THR A 321 6.49 1.70 -20.23
N SER A 322 5.92 0.64 -19.66
CA SER A 322 6.42 -0.72 -19.78
C SER A 322 6.19 -1.28 -21.19
N PRO A 323 7.09 -2.16 -21.69
CA PRO A 323 6.86 -2.85 -22.95
C PRO A 323 5.56 -3.66 -22.97
N PHE A 324 5.14 -4.23 -21.83
CA PHE A 324 3.89 -4.97 -21.71
C PHE A 324 2.69 -4.06 -21.99
N TYR A 325 2.62 -2.92 -21.30
CA TYR A 325 1.53 -1.95 -21.47
C TYR A 325 1.47 -1.44 -22.92
N GLN A 326 2.60 -0.98 -23.46
CA GLN A 326 2.68 -0.45 -24.82
C GLN A 326 2.21 -1.48 -25.86
N ARG A 327 2.62 -2.74 -25.71
CA ARG A 327 2.23 -3.83 -26.61
C ARG A 327 0.71 -4.05 -26.63
N TRP A 328 0.07 -4.12 -25.46
CA TRP A 328 -1.35 -4.48 -25.36
C TRP A 328 -2.30 -3.31 -25.61
N ILE A 329 -1.96 -2.12 -25.09
CA ILE A 329 -2.80 -0.92 -25.17
C ILE A 329 -2.56 -0.13 -26.45
N GLU A 330 -1.31 0.16 -26.81
CA GLU A 330 -0.97 1.12 -27.87
C GLU A 330 -0.71 0.46 -29.23
N GLU A 331 -0.02 -0.69 -29.24
CA GLU A 331 0.39 -1.35 -30.49
C GLU A 331 -0.68 -2.33 -31.01
N ARG A 332 -1.15 -3.23 -30.15
CA ARG A 332 -2.13 -4.27 -30.53
C ARG A 332 -3.57 -3.78 -30.44
N LEU A 333 -3.85 -2.76 -29.62
CA LEU A 333 -5.20 -2.28 -29.32
C LEU A 333 -6.15 -3.40 -28.85
N ARG A 334 -5.63 -4.37 -28.07
CA ARG A 334 -6.36 -5.57 -27.60
C ARG A 334 -6.76 -5.49 -26.12
N ALA A 335 -6.25 -4.49 -25.40
CA ALA A 335 -6.69 -4.15 -24.05
C ALA A 335 -7.20 -2.70 -24.00
N GLN A 336 -8.16 -2.43 -23.12
CA GLN A 336 -8.62 -1.08 -22.79
C GLN A 336 -7.96 -0.54 -21.54
N LYS A 337 -7.67 -1.42 -20.60
CA LYS A 337 -7.16 -1.09 -19.27
C LYS A 337 -6.22 -2.19 -18.82
N ILE A 338 -5.10 -1.79 -18.23
CA ILE A 338 -4.17 -2.65 -17.52
C ILE A 338 -3.84 -1.94 -16.23
N GLU A 339 -4.06 -2.62 -15.10
CA GLU A 339 -3.65 -2.14 -13.79
C GLU A 339 -2.83 -3.23 -13.12
N ALA A 340 -1.83 -2.82 -12.37
CA ALA A 340 -1.08 -3.70 -11.50
C ALA A 340 -0.94 -3.03 -10.15
N GLU A 341 -1.00 -3.82 -9.09
CA GLU A 341 -0.94 -3.36 -7.72
C GLU A 341 -0.17 -4.35 -6.85
N ALA A 342 0.83 -3.84 -6.13
CA ALA A 342 1.45 -4.52 -5.01
C ALA A 342 0.88 -3.97 -3.71
N ALA A 343 -0.15 -4.63 -3.16
CA ALA A 343 -0.78 -4.19 -1.93
C ALA A 343 0.24 -4.19 -0.77
N ARG A 344 0.29 -3.10 -0.01
CA ARG A 344 1.08 -3.00 1.22
C ARG A 344 0.11 -3.13 2.37
N LEU A 345 0.08 -4.33 2.97
CA LEU A 345 -0.85 -4.67 4.04
C LEU A 345 -0.13 -5.35 5.22
N VAL A 346 -0.79 -5.41 6.36
CA VAL A 346 -0.27 -5.91 7.65
C VAL A 346 0.06 -7.39 7.60
N ASP A 347 -0.71 -8.18 6.85
CA ASP A 347 -0.46 -9.62 6.62
C ASP A 347 -0.12 -9.93 5.15
N PRO A 348 0.34 -11.16 4.83
CA PRO A 348 0.57 -11.56 3.45
C PRO A 348 -0.67 -11.37 2.56
N HIS A 349 -0.47 -10.68 1.43
CA HIS A 349 -1.54 -10.35 0.48
C HIS A 349 -1.20 -10.78 -0.95
N LEU A 350 -1.66 -10.01 -1.93
CA LEU A 350 -1.58 -10.27 -3.35
C LEU A 350 -0.87 -9.14 -4.10
N PHE A 351 -0.02 -9.52 -5.05
CA PHE A 351 0.34 -8.70 -6.20
C PHE A 351 -0.67 -9.00 -7.31
N ILE A 352 -1.48 -8.04 -7.72
CA ILE A 352 -2.60 -8.24 -8.63
C ILE A 352 -2.33 -7.51 -9.94
N ILE A 353 -2.55 -8.19 -11.08
CA ILE A 353 -2.62 -7.58 -12.40
C ILE A 353 -4.03 -7.79 -12.93
N THR A 354 -4.72 -6.71 -13.29
CA THR A 354 -6.03 -6.77 -13.94
C THR A 354 -5.94 -6.22 -15.36
N MET A 355 -6.70 -6.83 -16.26
CA MET A 355 -6.84 -6.39 -17.64
C MET A 355 -8.30 -6.39 -18.05
N THR A 356 -8.73 -5.33 -18.73
CA THR A 356 -9.98 -5.31 -19.50
C THR A 356 -9.62 -5.47 -20.96
N LEU A 357 -9.95 -6.63 -21.55
CA LEU A 357 -9.61 -7.00 -22.93
C LEU A 357 -10.75 -6.64 -23.89
N ILE A 358 -10.46 -6.63 -25.19
CA ILE A 358 -11.46 -6.38 -26.24
C ILE A 358 -12.18 -7.67 -26.65
N ASP A 359 -11.44 -8.78 -26.80
CA ASP A 359 -11.96 -10.06 -27.28
C ASP A 359 -11.69 -11.17 -26.23
N PRO A 360 -12.69 -12.00 -25.85
CA PRO A 360 -12.50 -13.08 -24.89
C PRO A 360 -11.48 -14.13 -25.35
N ALA A 361 -11.23 -14.26 -26.67
CA ALA A 361 -10.19 -15.15 -27.20
C ALA A 361 -8.77 -14.77 -26.73
N ASP A 362 -8.58 -13.54 -26.24
CA ASP A 362 -7.28 -13.01 -25.83
C ASP A 362 -6.92 -13.37 -24.38
N LEU A 363 -7.86 -13.91 -23.60
CA LEU A 363 -7.69 -14.14 -22.15
C LEU A 363 -6.49 -15.03 -21.81
N GLU A 364 -6.36 -16.19 -22.46
CA GLU A 364 -5.25 -17.11 -22.18
C GLU A 364 -3.91 -16.54 -22.67
N GLU A 365 -3.88 -15.86 -23.82
CA GLU A 365 -2.65 -15.20 -24.30
C GLU A 365 -2.21 -14.09 -23.33
N ALA A 366 -3.16 -13.28 -22.84
CA ALA A 366 -2.87 -12.21 -21.88
C ALA A 366 -2.34 -12.78 -20.56
N ARG A 367 -2.97 -13.85 -20.03
CA ARG A 367 -2.48 -14.55 -18.83
C ARG A 367 -1.06 -15.05 -19.03
N ASP A 368 -0.80 -15.73 -20.13
CA ASP A 368 0.52 -16.32 -20.39
C ASP A 368 1.58 -15.23 -20.61
N ASP A 369 1.24 -14.11 -21.24
CA ASP A 369 2.15 -12.96 -21.41
C ASP A 369 2.47 -12.28 -20.05
N ILE A 370 1.51 -12.19 -19.12
CA ILE A 370 1.78 -11.73 -17.73
C ILE A 370 2.79 -12.66 -17.07
N LEU A 371 2.54 -13.97 -17.11
CA LEU A 371 3.44 -14.97 -16.50
C LEU A 371 4.83 -14.94 -17.13
N ASN A 372 4.91 -14.83 -18.46
CA ASN A 372 6.18 -14.75 -19.18
C ASN A 372 6.94 -13.46 -18.85
N THR A 373 6.25 -12.33 -18.71
CA THR A 373 6.86 -11.05 -18.31
C THR A 373 7.50 -11.15 -16.92
N LEU A 374 6.80 -11.78 -15.97
CA LEU A 374 7.33 -11.98 -14.61
C LEU A 374 8.46 -13.02 -14.56
N LYS A 375 8.33 -14.11 -15.32
CA LYS A 375 9.40 -15.12 -15.49
C LYS A 375 10.65 -14.52 -16.13
N ASP A 376 10.50 -13.61 -17.09
CA ASP A 376 11.62 -12.90 -17.69
C ASP A 376 12.33 -12.00 -16.68
N LEU A 377 11.58 -11.19 -15.89
CA LEU A 377 12.18 -10.38 -14.83
C LEU A 377 12.91 -11.20 -13.75
N ALA A 378 12.40 -12.41 -13.45
CA ALA A 378 13.04 -13.35 -12.54
C ALA A 378 14.33 -13.98 -13.12
N ALA A 379 14.50 -14.00 -14.44
CA ALA A 379 15.68 -14.54 -15.11
C ALA A 379 16.69 -13.46 -15.53
N ASN A 380 16.18 -12.30 -15.95
CA ASN A 380 16.89 -11.20 -16.58
C ASN A 380 16.52 -9.90 -15.84
N PRO A 381 17.29 -9.50 -14.81
CA PRO A 381 17.02 -8.27 -14.09
C PRO A 381 17.11 -7.02 -15.01
N PRO A 382 16.41 -5.94 -14.67
CA PRO A 382 16.52 -4.68 -15.42
C PRO A 382 17.96 -4.13 -15.35
N SER A 383 18.34 -3.32 -16.34
CA SER A 383 19.60 -2.59 -16.27
C SER A 383 19.60 -1.58 -15.11
N ILE A 384 20.80 -1.17 -14.68
CA ILE A 384 20.97 -0.13 -13.65
C ILE A 384 20.31 1.18 -14.12
N GLU A 385 20.41 1.50 -15.42
CA GLU A 385 19.82 2.70 -16.01
C GLU A 385 18.28 2.67 -15.98
N GLU A 386 17.67 1.54 -16.34
CA GLU A 386 16.20 1.36 -16.29
C GLU A 386 15.68 1.45 -14.87
N LEU A 387 16.32 0.73 -13.92
CA LEU A 387 15.97 0.78 -12.51
C LEU A 387 16.08 2.21 -11.97
N ALA A 388 17.17 2.91 -12.28
CA ALA A 388 17.36 4.30 -11.87
C ALA A 388 16.29 5.23 -12.49
N ALA A 389 15.85 4.99 -13.73
CA ALA A 389 14.78 5.76 -14.35
C ALA A 389 13.44 5.57 -13.65
N VAL A 390 13.08 4.33 -13.30
CA VAL A 390 11.84 4.04 -12.56
C VAL A 390 11.89 4.63 -11.15
N LYS A 391 13.00 4.48 -10.41
CA LYS A 391 13.15 5.09 -9.08
C LYS A 391 13.00 6.61 -9.12
N ARG A 392 13.58 7.28 -10.11
CA ARG A 392 13.39 8.74 -10.30
C ARG A 392 11.93 9.10 -10.54
N ARG A 393 11.20 8.30 -11.34
CA ARG A 393 9.78 8.51 -11.61
C ARG A 393 8.93 8.34 -10.35
N LEU A 394 9.08 7.23 -9.62
CA LEU A 394 8.35 6.98 -8.36
C LEU A 394 8.62 8.09 -7.32
N ARG A 395 9.87 8.54 -7.22
CA ARG A 395 10.25 9.66 -6.37
C ARG A 395 9.55 10.96 -6.78
N TYR A 396 9.48 11.25 -8.07
CA TYR A 396 8.78 12.43 -8.59
C TYR A 396 7.28 12.33 -8.34
N GLU A 397 6.65 11.19 -8.64
CA GLU A 397 5.23 10.93 -8.38
C GLU A 397 4.89 11.07 -6.89
N THR A 398 5.77 10.60 -6.00
CA THR A 398 5.64 10.81 -4.55
C THR A 398 5.69 12.29 -4.20
N ALA A 399 6.71 13.02 -4.66
CA ALA A 399 6.82 14.45 -4.36
C ALA A 399 5.62 15.25 -4.86
N MET A 400 5.09 14.91 -6.05
CA MET A 400 3.90 15.54 -6.60
C MET A 400 2.63 15.22 -5.81
N ARG A 401 2.58 14.08 -5.11
CA ARG A 401 1.43 13.72 -4.29
C ARG A 401 1.37 14.57 -3.01
N LEU A 402 2.50 15.00 -2.48
CA LEU A 402 2.62 15.68 -1.19
C LEU A 402 2.27 17.18 -1.23
N GLU A 403 1.55 17.66 -2.25
CA GLU A 403 1.27 19.09 -2.43
C GLU A 403 0.28 19.69 -1.42
N THR A 404 -0.55 18.86 -0.77
CA THR A 404 -1.59 19.33 0.15
C THR A 404 -1.40 18.77 1.55
N ALA A 405 -1.91 19.48 2.57
CA ALA A 405 -1.92 19.00 3.95
C ALA A 405 -2.62 17.63 4.09
N GLY A 406 -3.71 17.42 3.35
CA GLY A 406 -4.43 16.15 3.31
C GLY A 406 -3.59 15.02 2.72
N SER A 407 -2.90 15.25 1.60
CA SER A 407 -2.05 14.23 0.99
C SER A 407 -0.85 13.83 1.86
N VAL A 408 -0.27 14.80 2.58
CA VAL A 408 0.79 14.54 3.56
C VAL A 408 0.26 13.70 4.71
N ALA A 409 -0.92 14.05 5.25
CA ALA A 409 -1.57 13.29 6.31
C ALA A 409 -1.89 11.85 5.86
N TYR A 410 -2.48 11.67 4.66
CA TYR A 410 -2.74 10.35 4.08
C TYR A 410 -1.49 9.49 4.00
N THR A 411 -0.40 10.03 3.44
CA THR A 411 0.84 9.28 3.23
C THR A 411 1.43 8.84 4.57
N LEU A 412 1.46 9.72 5.57
CA LEU A 412 1.91 9.38 6.92
C LEU A 412 1.02 8.33 7.59
N ALA A 413 -0.30 8.52 7.50
CA ALA A 413 -1.29 7.65 8.11
C ALA A 413 -1.20 6.22 7.54
N GLN A 414 -0.99 6.07 6.23
CA GLN A 414 -0.82 4.77 5.59
C GLN A 414 0.41 4.02 6.16
N PHE A 415 1.57 4.68 6.24
CA PHE A 415 2.78 4.06 6.78
C PHE A 415 2.70 3.79 8.28
N TYR A 416 2.05 4.68 9.03
CA TYR A 416 1.79 4.47 10.45
C TYR A 416 0.84 3.29 10.68
N ASN A 417 -0.19 3.13 9.86
CA ASN A 417 -1.12 2.00 9.97
C ASN A 417 -0.37 0.66 9.92
N LEU A 418 0.50 0.50 8.92
CA LEU A 418 1.23 -0.73 8.65
C LEU A 418 2.19 -1.12 9.78
N THR A 419 2.86 -0.16 10.41
CA THR A 419 3.97 -0.45 11.34
C THR A 419 3.75 0.00 12.78
N GLY A 420 2.78 0.88 13.03
CA GLY A 420 2.64 1.61 14.29
C GLY A 420 3.79 2.60 14.58
N ASP A 421 4.70 2.80 13.63
CA ASP A 421 5.88 3.67 13.76
C ASP A 421 5.79 4.83 12.76
N PRO A 422 5.63 6.09 13.21
CA PRO A 422 5.62 7.25 12.32
C PRO A 422 6.91 7.42 11.49
N GLY A 423 8.03 6.84 11.93
CA GLY A 423 9.31 6.87 11.22
C GLY A 423 9.39 5.92 10.02
N SER A 424 8.43 5.01 9.85
CA SER A 424 8.46 3.95 8.85
C SER A 424 8.50 4.48 7.41
N ILE A 425 7.87 5.61 7.15
CA ILE A 425 7.91 6.31 5.86
C ILE A 425 9.35 6.64 5.41
N TYR A 426 10.20 7.13 6.32
CA TYR A 426 11.59 7.48 6.00
C TYR A 426 12.42 6.22 5.75
N LYS A 427 12.17 5.16 6.54
CA LYS A 427 12.84 3.86 6.38
C LYS A 427 12.46 3.25 5.03
N TYR A 428 11.19 3.31 4.63
CA TYR A 428 10.72 2.84 3.33
C TYR A 428 11.44 3.53 2.16
N PHE A 429 11.46 4.88 2.14
CA PHE A 429 12.13 5.60 1.05
C PHE A 429 13.65 5.37 1.05
N THR A 430 14.25 5.13 2.22
CA THR A 430 15.66 4.73 2.29
C THR A 430 15.89 3.37 1.65
N LEU A 431 15.02 2.39 1.91
CA LEU A 431 15.10 1.05 1.30
C LEU A 431 14.81 1.09 -0.20
N LEU A 432 13.85 1.90 -0.64
CA LEU A 432 13.55 2.12 -2.06
C LEU A 432 14.79 2.61 -2.81
N GLU A 433 15.55 3.55 -2.24
CA GLU A 433 16.81 4.02 -2.81
C GLU A 433 17.94 2.97 -2.76
N GLN A 434 17.83 1.94 -1.93
CA GLN A 434 18.77 0.82 -1.85
C GLN A 434 18.45 -0.35 -2.78
N VAL A 435 17.23 -0.44 -3.33
CA VAL A 435 16.85 -1.52 -4.27
C VAL A 435 17.84 -1.58 -5.44
N MET A 436 18.36 -2.78 -5.68
CA MET A 436 19.28 -3.14 -6.77
C MET A 436 18.60 -4.05 -7.80
N PRO A 437 19.16 -4.19 -9.03
CA PRO A 437 18.59 -5.10 -10.03
C PRO A 437 18.44 -6.55 -9.54
N GLU A 438 19.37 -7.02 -8.71
CA GLU A 438 19.34 -8.36 -8.12
C GLU A 438 18.17 -8.55 -7.13
N ASP A 439 17.70 -7.48 -6.48
CA ASP A 439 16.50 -7.54 -5.64
C ASP A 439 15.25 -7.74 -6.49
N ILE A 440 15.15 -7.06 -7.63
CA ILE A 440 14.04 -7.24 -8.58
C ILE A 440 13.99 -8.70 -9.05
N GLN A 441 15.13 -9.26 -9.43
CA GLN A 441 15.24 -10.66 -9.82
C GLN A 441 14.79 -11.60 -8.70
N ARG A 442 15.35 -11.41 -7.50
CA ARG A 442 15.11 -12.25 -6.33
C ARG A 442 13.64 -12.22 -5.91
N VAL A 443 13.03 -11.04 -5.85
CA VAL A 443 11.64 -10.84 -5.42
C VAL A 443 10.67 -11.42 -6.44
N ALA A 444 10.90 -11.18 -7.75
CA ALA A 444 10.12 -11.80 -8.81
C ALA A 444 10.21 -13.34 -8.77
N ALA A 445 11.43 -13.89 -8.62
CA ALA A 445 11.65 -15.33 -8.55
C ALA A 445 11.08 -15.99 -7.28
N ARG A 446 10.95 -15.23 -6.18
CA ARG A 446 10.49 -15.75 -4.89
C ARG A 446 8.97 -15.74 -4.77
N TYR A 447 8.32 -14.64 -5.15
CA TYR A 447 6.89 -14.42 -4.87
C TYR A 447 6.01 -14.49 -6.12
N LEU A 448 6.52 -14.05 -7.27
CA LEU A 448 5.72 -13.88 -8.49
C LEU A 448 5.79 -15.13 -9.38
N ILE A 449 5.53 -16.29 -8.77
CA ILE A 449 5.64 -17.61 -9.38
C ILE A 449 4.28 -18.26 -9.64
N GLU A 450 4.19 -19.03 -10.72
CA GLU A 450 2.93 -19.62 -11.19
C GLU A 450 2.26 -20.53 -10.14
N ASN A 451 3.02 -21.30 -9.37
CA ASN A 451 2.48 -22.18 -8.33
C ASN A 451 1.71 -21.43 -7.23
N GLN A 452 2.03 -20.16 -6.99
CA GLN A 452 1.34 -19.31 -6.01
C GLN A 452 0.39 -18.32 -6.68
N SER A 453 0.01 -18.58 -7.93
CA SER A 453 -0.86 -17.70 -8.70
C SER A 453 -2.33 -18.09 -8.61
N THR A 454 -3.20 -17.09 -8.61
CA THR A 454 -4.64 -17.24 -8.78
C THR A 454 -5.07 -16.46 -10.02
N THR A 455 -5.74 -17.12 -10.96
CA THR A 455 -6.30 -16.48 -12.16
C THR A 455 -7.81 -16.48 -12.10
N VAL A 456 -8.44 -15.32 -12.29
CA VAL A 456 -9.89 -15.23 -12.50
C VAL A 456 -10.19 -14.57 -13.82
N THR A 457 -11.08 -15.18 -14.61
CA THR A 457 -11.63 -14.55 -15.81
C THR A 457 -13.07 -14.14 -15.59
N LEU A 458 -13.52 -13.09 -16.26
CA LEU A 458 -14.93 -12.70 -16.31
C LEU A 458 -15.32 -12.44 -17.75
N VAL A 459 -16.37 -13.12 -18.19
CA VAL A 459 -16.95 -12.95 -19.53
C VAL A 459 -18.47 -12.85 -19.45
N SER A 460 -19.07 -12.15 -20.41
CA SER A 460 -20.52 -12.06 -20.54
C SER A 460 -21.11 -13.46 -20.80
N GLU A 461 -22.34 -13.70 -20.31
CA GLU A 461 -23.09 -14.94 -20.60
C GLU A 461 -23.53 -15.01 -22.06
N GLU A 462 -23.83 -13.86 -22.65
CA GLU A 462 -24.17 -13.70 -24.06
C GLU A 462 -22.96 -13.13 -24.81
N GLY A 463 -22.02 -13.99 -25.20
CA GLY A 463 -20.79 -13.61 -25.91
C GLY A 463 -19.87 -14.78 -26.19
#